data_AF-W7WWG9-F1
#
_entry.id   AF-W7WWG9-F1
#
_cell.length_a   1.000
_cell.length_b   1.000
_cell.length_c   1.000
_cell.angle_alpha   90.00
_cell.angle_beta   90.00
_cell.angle_gamma   90.00
#
_symmetry.space_group_name_H-M   'P 1'
#
loop_
_entity.id
_entity.type
_entity.pdbx_description
1 polymer ?
#
loop_
_entity_poly.entity_id
_entity_poly.type
_entity_poly.pdbx_seq_one_letter_code
_entity_poly.pdbx_strand_id
1 'polypeptide(L)'
;MVTSPSGGMTVRPGEIEILGFAWSGQGSIRAVDVTLDGGRTWQEATLEPPVLDKCLTRFRLRWKWDGRPTSIASRAVDSTGYVQPTVEEIKKVRAITGFVQHHNGIFPWSIDAAGEVKNAIA
;
A
#
# COMPACT_ATOMS: atom_id res chain seq x y z
N MET A 1 -2.67 3.03 1.55
CA MET A 1 -3.37 1.99 0.77
C MET A 1 -3.41 2.41 -0.69
N VAL A 2 -3.19 1.46 -1.60
CA VAL A 2 -3.33 1.64 -3.04
C VAL A 2 -4.83 1.69 -3.43
N THR A 3 -5.23 2.73 -4.15
CA THR A 3 -6.59 2.94 -4.68
C THR A 3 -6.68 2.77 -6.20
N SER A 4 -5.54 2.68 -6.90
CA SER A 4 -5.50 2.30 -8.30
C SER A 4 -4.12 1.69 -8.63
N PRO A 5 -4.04 0.55 -9.32
CA PRO A 5 -5.14 -0.37 -9.55
C PRO A 5 -5.63 -1.01 -8.24
N SER A 6 -6.94 -1.26 -8.10
CA SER A 6 -7.56 -1.87 -6.92
C SER A 6 -8.68 -2.83 -7.31
N GLY A 7 -9.23 -3.57 -6.34
CA GLY A 7 -10.26 -4.60 -6.56
C GLY A 7 -11.35 -4.22 -7.56
N GLY A 8 -11.61 -5.12 -8.52
CA GLY A 8 -12.62 -4.92 -9.57
C GLY A 8 -12.14 -4.13 -10.79
N MET A 9 -10.93 -3.57 -10.75
CA MET A 9 -10.28 -2.98 -11.93
C MET A 9 -9.58 -4.05 -12.77
N THR A 10 -9.33 -3.71 -14.04
CA THR A 10 -8.48 -4.48 -14.95
C THR A 10 -7.42 -3.55 -15.51
N VAL A 11 -6.16 -4.00 -15.51
CA VAL A 11 -5.03 -3.28 -16.12
C VAL A 11 -4.55 -3.98 -17.38
N ARG A 12 -3.88 -3.23 -18.26
CA ARG A 12 -3.20 -3.78 -19.44
C ARG A 12 -1.69 -3.60 -19.27
N PRO A 13 -0.86 -4.49 -19.85
CA PRO A 13 0.58 -4.29 -19.90
C PRO A 13 0.94 -2.92 -20.48
N GLY A 14 1.95 -2.26 -19.92
CA GLY A 14 2.34 -0.91 -20.31
C GLY A 14 2.65 -0.01 -19.12
N GLU A 15 2.68 1.30 -19.38
CA GLU A 15 2.85 2.30 -18.33
C GLU A 15 1.55 2.48 -17.55
N ILE A 16 1.65 2.28 -16.24
CA ILE A 16 0.57 2.48 -15.28
C ILE A 16 1.07 3.32 -14.10
N GLU A 17 0.15 4.04 -13.47
CA GLU A 17 0.45 4.78 -12.25
C GLU A 17 -0.27 4.10 -11.09
N ILE A 18 0.50 3.67 -10.09
CA ILE A 18 -0.04 3.23 -8.82
C ILE A 18 -0.38 4.48 -8.02
N LEU A 19 -1.63 4.61 -7.62
CA LEU A 19 -2.15 5.73 -6.83
C LEU A 19 -2.62 5.24 -5.47
N GLY A 20 -2.54 6.11 -4.48
CA GLY A 20 -3.17 5.84 -3.19
C GLY A 20 -3.12 6.98 -2.21
N PHE A 21 -3.57 6.68 -0.99
CA PHE A 21 -3.52 7.59 0.15
C PHE A 21 -2.82 6.94 1.35
N ALA A 22 -2.09 7.76 2.09
CA ALA A 22 -1.49 7.43 3.38
C ALA A 22 -1.85 8.50 4.42
N TRP A 23 -1.92 8.12 5.70
CA TRP A 23 -2.09 9.05 6.82
C TRP A 23 -1.50 8.45 8.09
N SER A 24 -1.19 9.30 9.06
CA SER A 24 -0.85 8.88 10.43
C SER A 24 -1.56 9.77 11.44
N GLY A 25 -2.03 9.18 12.55
CA GLY A 25 -2.54 9.96 13.68
C GLY A 25 -1.43 10.56 14.55
N GLN A 26 -0.18 10.15 14.33
CA GLN A 26 1.00 10.56 15.10
C GLN A 26 1.81 11.69 14.44
N GLY A 27 1.44 12.09 13.22
CA GLY A 27 2.26 13.03 12.46
C GLY A 27 1.82 13.23 11.01
N SER A 28 2.69 13.86 10.23
CA SER A 28 2.59 13.89 8.77
C SER A 28 3.20 12.62 8.16
N ILE A 29 2.82 12.30 6.92
CA ILE A 29 3.51 11.25 6.15
C ILE A 29 4.88 11.77 5.70
N ARG A 30 5.94 10.98 5.94
CA ARG A 30 7.30 11.27 5.49
C ARG A 30 7.62 10.57 4.17
N ALA A 31 7.17 9.33 4.02
CA ALA A 31 7.38 8.53 2.82
C ALA A 31 6.26 7.49 2.67
N VAL A 32 6.06 7.03 1.43
CA VAL A 32 5.27 5.84 1.14
C VAL A 32 6.12 4.95 0.26
N ASP A 33 6.35 3.71 0.69
CA ASP A 33 6.97 2.70 -0.15
C ASP A 33 5.90 1.83 -0.78
N VAL A 34 6.11 1.45 -2.04
CA VAL A 34 5.26 0.52 -2.79
C VAL A 34 6.08 -0.71 -3.15
N THR A 35 5.52 -1.88 -2.90
CA THR A 35 6.07 -3.16 -3.38
C THR A 35 5.33 -3.59 -4.65
N LEU A 36 6.07 -4.26 -5.53
CA LEU A 36 5.57 -4.88 -6.76
C LEU A 36 5.86 -6.39 -6.78
N ASP A 37 6.24 -6.98 -5.64
CA ASP A 37 6.65 -8.39 -5.54
C ASP A 37 6.19 -9.03 -4.23
N GLY A 38 5.12 -8.50 -3.63
CA GLY A 38 4.55 -9.02 -2.39
C GLY A 38 5.40 -8.74 -1.14
N GLY A 39 6.17 -7.65 -1.16
CA GLY A 39 6.91 -7.14 0.00
C GLY A 39 8.38 -7.57 0.07
N ARG A 40 8.92 -8.21 -0.97
CA ARG A 40 10.34 -8.60 -1.03
C ARG A 40 11.23 -7.38 -1.31
N THR A 41 10.79 -6.51 -2.20
CA THR A 41 11.42 -5.22 -2.49
C THR A 41 10.42 -4.07 -2.40
N TRP A 42 10.95 -2.87 -2.19
CA TRP A 42 10.19 -1.65 -1.93
C TRP A 42 10.77 -0.49 -2.73
N GLN A 43 9.90 0.30 -3.34
CA GLN A 43 10.24 1.50 -4.11
C GLN A 43 9.52 2.70 -3.49
N GLU A 44 10.26 3.78 -3.23
CA GLU A 44 9.68 5.01 -2.69
C GLU A 44 8.77 5.67 -3.74
N ALA A 45 7.52 5.93 -3.37
CA ALA A 45 6.55 6.64 -4.18
C ALA A 45 6.69 8.15 -4.00
N THR A 46 6.29 8.91 -5.03
CA THR A 46 6.22 10.37 -4.93
C THR A 46 4.99 10.77 -4.11
N LEU A 47 5.19 11.56 -3.05
CA LEU A 47 4.10 12.21 -2.33
C LEU A 47 3.63 13.45 -3.11
N GLU A 48 2.32 13.62 -3.20
CA GLU A 48 1.71 14.80 -3.82
C GLU A 48 1.41 15.84 -2.73
N PRO A 49 2.02 17.04 -2.76
CA PRO A 49 1.74 18.10 -1.80
C PRO A 49 0.30 18.64 -1.92
N PRO A 50 -0.27 19.21 -0.84
CA PRO A 50 0.37 19.43 0.46
C PRO A 50 0.46 18.16 1.31
N VAL A 51 1.56 18.02 2.07
CA VAL A 51 1.74 16.97 3.08
C VAL A 51 1.57 17.62 4.45
N LEU A 52 0.43 17.35 5.10
CA LEU A 52 0.02 18.03 6.33
C LEU A 52 0.02 17.07 7.52
N ASP A 53 0.17 17.63 8.72
CA ASP A 53 0.05 16.88 9.97
C ASP A 53 -1.34 16.24 10.09
N LYS A 54 -1.39 14.94 10.38
CA LYS A 54 -2.62 14.17 10.64
C LYS A 54 -3.69 14.24 9.54
N CYS A 55 -3.25 14.39 8.29
CA CYS A 55 -4.12 14.48 7.12
C CYS A 55 -3.84 13.34 6.12
N LEU A 56 -4.81 13.08 5.24
CA LEU A 56 -4.58 12.22 4.07
C LEU A 56 -3.54 12.85 3.15
N THR A 57 -2.55 12.06 2.78
CA THR A 57 -1.49 12.41 1.82
C THR A 57 -1.61 11.49 0.63
N ARG A 58 -1.73 12.07 -0.57
CA ARG A 58 -1.79 11.31 -1.82
C ARG A 58 -0.37 10.92 -2.23
N PHE A 59 -0.23 9.71 -2.78
CA PHE A 59 1.04 9.23 -3.33
C PHE A 59 0.83 8.60 -4.71
N ARG A 60 1.90 8.58 -5.50
CA ARG A 60 1.94 7.92 -6.80
C ARG A 60 3.28 7.26 -7.10
N LEU A 61 3.25 6.12 -7.78
CA LEU A 61 4.43 5.44 -8.33
C LEU A 61 4.17 5.11 -9.80
N ARG A 62 5.06 5.57 -10.69
CA ARG A 62 5.05 5.13 -12.08
C ARG A 62 5.62 3.73 -12.19
N TRP A 63 4.90 2.86 -12.88
CA TRP A 63 5.26 1.46 -13.02
C TRP A 63 5.01 0.99 -14.45
N LYS A 64 6.03 0.39 -15.07
CA LYS A 64 5.87 -0.31 -16.35
C LYS A 64 5.58 -1.78 -16.06
N TRP A 65 4.31 -2.17 -16.17
CA TRP A 65 3.90 -3.55 -15.93
C TRP A 65 4.08 -4.40 -17.20
N ASP A 66 4.70 -5.56 -17.03
CA ASP A 66 5.05 -6.49 -18.11
C ASP A 66 3.98 -7.57 -18.38
N GLY A 67 2.86 -7.52 -17.67
CA GLY A 67 1.77 -8.49 -17.78
C GLY A 67 1.94 -9.75 -16.94
N ARG A 68 3.02 -9.87 -16.15
CA ARG A 68 3.21 -11.02 -15.26
C ARG A 68 2.38 -10.89 -13.98
N PRO A 69 1.86 -12.00 -13.44
CA PRO A 69 1.18 -11.98 -12.15
C PRO A 69 2.02 -11.28 -11.08
N THR A 70 1.41 -10.31 -10.41
CA THR A 70 2.11 -9.39 -9.51
C THR A 70 1.29 -9.15 -8.25
N SER A 71 1.96 -8.94 -7.12
CA SER A 71 1.33 -8.53 -5.86
C SER A 71 1.83 -7.14 -5.50
N ILE A 72 0.92 -6.18 -5.42
CA ILE A 72 1.22 -4.79 -5.08
C ILE A 72 0.68 -4.44 -3.70
N ALA A 73 1.43 -3.62 -2.97
CA ALA A 73 0.97 -3.05 -1.71
C ALA A 73 1.73 -1.74 -1.42
N SER A 74 1.22 -0.95 -0.50
CA SER A 74 1.90 0.26 0.00
C SER A 74 2.13 0.17 1.51
N ARG A 75 3.23 0.71 2.01
CA ARG A 75 3.45 0.97 3.44
C ARG A 75 3.76 2.45 3.67
N ALA A 76 3.15 3.05 4.68
CA ALA A 76 3.43 4.43 5.08
C ALA A 76 4.58 4.50 6.10
N VAL A 77 5.38 5.56 6.02
CA VAL A 77 6.35 5.98 7.04
C VAL A 77 5.97 7.37 7.49
N ASP A 78 5.75 7.57 8.79
CA ASP A 78 5.37 8.88 9.33
C ASP A 78 6.57 9.68 9.88
N SER A 79 6.30 10.91 10.29
CA SER A 79 7.32 11.83 10.82
C SER A 79 7.99 11.36 12.12
N THR A 80 7.42 10.37 12.82
CA THR A 80 8.03 9.75 14.02
C THR A 80 9.01 8.64 13.65
N GLY A 81 9.04 8.21 12.38
CA GLY A 81 9.79 7.04 11.92
C GLY A 81 9.01 5.74 12.04
N TYR A 82 7.74 5.78 12.46
CA TYR A 82 6.89 4.58 12.49
C TYR A 82 6.61 4.10 11.06
N VAL A 83 6.86 2.82 10.81
CA VAL A 83 6.57 2.14 9.56
C VAL A 83 5.29 1.32 9.72
N GLN A 84 4.38 1.46 8.76
CA GLN A 84 3.14 0.69 8.73
C GLN A 84 3.45 -0.82 8.78
N PRO A 85 2.89 -1.57 9.75
CA PRO A 85 3.22 -2.96 9.98
C PRO A 85 2.51 -3.89 8.99
N THR A 86 3.06 -5.07 8.81
CA THR A 86 2.38 -6.21 8.18
C THR A 86 1.26 -6.75 9.09
N VAL A 87 0.30 -7.45 8.49
CA VAL A 87 -0.76 -8.15 9.25
C VAL A 87 -0.16 -9.18 10.21
N GLU A 88 0.93 -9.85 9.82
CA GLU A 88 1.63 -10.83 10.66
C GLU A 88 2.27 -10.20 11.90
N GLU A 89 2.91 -9.04 11.76
CA GLU A 89 3.47 -8.29 12.89
C GLU A 89 2.37 -7.83 13.85
N ILE A 90 1.24 -7.35 13.32
CA ILE A 90 0.06 -7.03 14.14
C ILE A 90 -0.41 -8.28 14.91
N LYS A 91 -0.56 -9.42 14.22
CA LYS A 91 -1.01 -10.69 14.83
C LYS A 91 -0.08 -11.17 15.95
N LYS A 92 1.25 -11.02 15.78
CA LYS A 92 2.26 -11.42 16.80
C LYS A 92 2.12 -10.63 18.10
N VAL A 93 1.83 -9.34 18.01
CA VAL A 93 1.77 -8.44 19.18
C VAL A 93 0.36 -8.36 19.78
N ARG A 94 -0.68 -8.57 18.97
CA ARG A 94 -2.08 -8.41 19.36
C ARG A 94 -2.84 -9.73 19.47
N ALA A 95 -2.19 -10.78 19.97
CA ALA A 95 -2.75 -12.12 20.09
C ALA A 95 -4.19 -12.09 20.68
N ILE A 96 -5.15 -12.44 19.83
CA ILE A 96 -6.53 -12.85 20.14
C ILE A 96 -7.18 -12.07 21.30
N THR A 97 -7.35 -10.77 21.13
CA THR A 97 -8.49 -10.08 21.72
C THR A 97 -9.35 -9.63 20.55
N GLY A 98 -10.67 -9.77 20.62
CA GLY A 98 -11.62 -9.43 19.55
C GLY A 98 -11.67 -7.93 19.18
N PHE A 99 -10.54 -7.23 19.28
CA PHE A 99 -10.33 -5.87 18.85
C PHE A 99 -10.23 -5.80 17.32
N VAL A 100 -11.39 -5.63 16.70
CA VAL A 100 -11.56 -5.33 15.26
C VAL A 100 -11.05 -3.91 14.92
N GLN A 101 -10.72 -3.08 15.92
CA GLN A 101 -10.34 -1.68 15.76
C GLN A 101 -8.82 -1.50 15.55
N HIS A 102 -8.45 -0.38 14.93
CA HIS A 102 -7.05 0.01 14.66
C HIS A 102 -6.25 -1.01 13.83
N HIS A 103 -6.90 -1.69 12.89
CA HIS A 103 -6.22 -2.54 11.92
C HIS A 103 -5.59 -1.68 10.81
N ASN A 104 -4.32 -1.35 10.97
CA ASN A 104 -3.53 -0.58 10.01
C ASN A 104 -2.54 -1.44 9.21
N GLY A 105 -2.78 -2.76 9.11
CA GLY A 105 -1.91 -3.66 8.37
C GLY A 105 -1.78 -3.27 6.90
N ILE A 106 -0.62 -3.53 6.30
CA ILE A 106 -0.40 -3.39 4.85
C ILE A 106 -1.48 -4.16 4.09
N PHE A 107 -2.12 -3.49 3.12
CA PHE A 107 -3.20 -4.05 2.33
C PHE A 107 -2.69 -4.42 0.93
N PRO A 108 -2.69 -5.71 0.55
CA PRO A 108 -2.21 -6.16 -0.75
C PRO A 108 -3.33 -6.31 -1.80
N TRP A 109 -2.97 -6.06 -3.05
CA TRP A 109 -3.74 -6.43 -4.24
C TRP A 109 -2.94 -7.44 -5.08
N SER A 110 -3.61 -8.46 -5.60
CA SER A 110 -3.06 -9.32 -6.65
C SER A 110 -3.53 -8.84 -8.02
N ILE A 111 -2.65 -8.92 -9.01
CA ILE A 111 -2.93 -8.69 -10.42
C ILE A 111 -2.57 -9.98 -11.14
N ASP A 112 -3.53 -10.61 -11.81
CA ASP A 112 -3.28 -11.85 -12.56
C ASP A 112 -2.81 -11.57 -14.00
N ALA A 113 -2.55 -12.64 -14.76
CA ALA A 113 -2.07 -12.53 -16.14
C ALA A 113 -3.11 -11.93 -17.12
N ALA A 114 -4.40 -11.90 -16.74
CA ALA A 114 -5.43 -11.18 -17.48
C ALA A 114 -5.52 -9.70 -17.07
N GLY A 115 -4.76 -9.30 -16.05
CA GLY A 115 -4.76 -7.96 -15.48
C GLY A 115 -5.89 -7.71 -14.49
N GLU A 116 -6.64 -8.74 -14.08
CA GLU A 116 -7.69 -8.58 -13.09
C GLU A 116 -7.09 -8.32 -11.70
N VAL A 117 -7.63 -7.32 -11.01
CA VAL A 117 -7.15 -6.90 -9.69
C VAL A 117 -8.08 -7.45 -8.61
N LYS A 118 -7.52 -8.23 -7.67
CA LYS A 118 -8.27 -8.90 -6.60
C LYS A 118 -7.63 -8.64 -5.23
N ASN A 119 -8.47 -8.67 -4.20
CA ASN A 119 -7.99 -8.62 -2.82
C ASN A 119 -7.09 -9.83 -2.55
N ALA A 120 -5.88 -9.58 -2.02
CA ALA A 120 -4.88 -10.61 -1.74
C ALA A 120 -4.66 -10.83 -0.23
N ILE A 121 -5.60 -10.39 0.61
CA ILE A 121 -5.64 -10.75 2.04
C ILE A 121 -5.91 -12.25 2.15
N ALA A 122 -5.00 -12.97 2.79
CA ALA A 122 -5.11 -14.38 3.14
C ALA A 122 -5.74 -14.59 4.52
#